data_AF-A0A9P5LKM1-F1
#
_entry.id   AF-A0A9P5LKM1-F1
#
_cell.length_a   1.000
_cell.length_b   1.000
_cell.length_c   1.000
_cell.angle_alpha   90.00
_cell.angle_beta   90.00
_cell.angle_gamma   90.00
#
_symmetry.space_group_name_H-M   'P 1'
#
loop_
_entity.id
_entity.type
_entity.pdbx_description
1 polymer ?
#
loop_
_entity_poly.entity_id
_entity_poly.type
_entity_poly.pdbx_seq_one_letter_code
_entity_poly.pdbx_strand_id
1 'polypeptide(L)'
;MKVFVNSGAPRGRMSLCSLYKIRLEKYYFGEYLSQGEVNVEGQCSEANFRDLRNSGLAVLYPWLFDWSLEGVWAKRVLHARVKYHISEKPIEDVEVQGAMGIAHLFEDRWRLPVTAMFISLIRRPRNAQVITHALRNAFRSGLIFFHLSNISIDDENLPEVESFRHVIEDLRRDFEQPEPEPEPTPTTTTVESLELALEGLALT
;
A
#
# COMPACT_ATOMS: atom_id res chain seq x y z
N MET A 1 8.66 -1.81 -11.78
CA MET A 1 8.57 -0.43 -12.32
C MET A 1 9.72 -0.22 -13.31
N LYS A 2 9.44 -0.12 -14.61
CA LYS A 2 10.44 0.25 -15.64
C LYS A 2 10.17 1.69 -16.06
N VAL A 3 11.10 2.59 -15.76
CA VAL A 3 11.12 3.96 -16.27
C VAL A 3 12.50 4.16 -16.88
N PHE A 4 12.58 4.17 -18.22
CA PHE A 4 13.84 4.43 -18.91
C PHE A 4 14.11 5.92 -18.91
N VAL A 5 15.10 6.35 -18.12
CA VAL A 5 15.70 7.67 -18.26
C VAL A 5 17.20 7.50 -18.32
N ASN A 6 17.83 8.19 -19.26
CA ASN A 6 19.28 8.32 -19.33
C ASN A 6 19.76 9.01 -18.04
N SER A 7 20.08 8.23 -17.01
CA SER A 7 20.33 8.70 -15.65
C SER A 7 21.74 9.25 -15.44
N GLY A 8 22.55 9.38 -16.49
CA GLY A 8 23.95 9.81 -16.37
C GLY A 8 24.82 8.85 -15.56
N ALA A 9 24.31 7.66 -15.23
CA ALA A 9 25.04 6.62 -14.52
C ALA A 9 26.25 6.14 -15.38
N PRO A 10 27.38 5.78 -14.74
CA PRO A 10 28.56 5.33 -15.47
C PRO A 10 28.20 4.13 -16.36
N ARG A 11 28.43 4.25 -17.68
CA ARG A 11 28.17 3.19 -18.66
C ARG A 11 29.22 2.07 -18.63
N GLY A 12 29.63 1.65 -17.44
CA GLY A 12 30.52 0.50 -17.21
C GLY A 12 29.74 -0.63 -16.53
N ARG A 13 30.10 -1.90 -16.82
CA ARG A 13 29.58 -3.04 -16.06
C ARG A 13 29.92 -2.85 -14.57
N MET A 14 28.92 -2.49 -13.77
CA MET A 14 29.06 -2.42 -12.32
C MET A 14 28.95 -3.84 -11.74
N SER A 15 29.84 -4.18 -10.80
CA SER A 15 29.74 -5.42 -10.03
C SER A 15 28.56 -5.35 -9.04
N LEU A 16 28.02 -6.50 -8.62
CA LEU A 16 26.99 -6.55 -7.57
C LEU A 16 27.47 -5.88 -6.26
N CYS A 17 28.75 -6.01 -5.91
CA CYS A 17 29.33 -5.29 -4.77
C CYS A 17 29.29 -3.77 -4.94
N SER A 18 29.51 -3.26 -6.15
CA SER A 18 29.42 -1.82 -6.44
C SER A 18 27.98 -1.33 -6.29
N LEU A 19 27.01 -2.11 -6.78
CA LEU A 19 25.59 -1.80 -6.61
C LEU A 19 25.16 -1.81 -5.15
N TYR A 20 25.63 -2.79 -4.37
CA TYR A 20 25.38 -2.86 -2.93
C TYR A 20 25.95 -1.65 -2.19
N LYS A 21 27.19 -1.22 -2.49
CA LYS A 21 27.78 -0.01 -1.89
C LYS A 21 26.97 1.24 -2.18
N ILE A 22 26.51 1.42 -3.42
CA ILE A 22 25.68 2.58 -3.79
C ILE A 22 24.30 2.51 -3.11
N ARG A 23 23.74 1.30 -2.89
CA ARG A 23 22.51 1.14 -2.10
C ARG A 23 22.68 1.63 -0.65
N LEU A 24 23.86 1.45 -0.07
CA LEU A 24 24.19 1.95 1.27
C LEU A 24 24.45 3.46 1.32
N GLU A 25 24.55 4.14 0.16
CA GLU A 25 24.74 5.58 0.12
C GLU A 25 23.42 6.34 0.26
N LYS A 26 23.47 7.52 0.87
CA LYS A 26 22.34 8.40 1.19
C LYS A 26 21.46 8.80 -0.02
N TYR A 27 21.93 8.58 -1.24
CA TYR A 27 21.29 9.00 -2.49
C TYR A 27 20.82 7.83 -3.35
N TYR A 28 20.60 6.65 -2.77
CA TYR A 28 19.91 5.57 -3.47
C TYR A 28 18.54 6.08 -3.99
N PHE A 29 18.24 5.85 -5.26
CA PHE A 29 16.99 6.28 -5.91
C PHE A 29 16.26 5.09 -6.56
N GLY A 30 16.64 3.86 -6.20
CA GLY A 30 15.95 2.64 -6.61
C GLY A 30 16.25 2.15 -8.02
N GLU A 31 17.13 2.81 -8.78
CA GLU A 31 17.35 2.47 -10.20
C GLU A 31 18.03 1.11 -10.43
N TYR A 32 18.79 0.59 -9.48
CA TYR A 32 19.64 -0.59 -9.76
C TYR A 32 18.88 -1.92 -9.85
N LEU A 33 17.59 -1.96 -9.48
CA LEU A 33 16.71 -3.12 -9.67
C LEU A 33 15.76 -2.98 -10.87
N SER A 34 15.74 -1.82 -11.54
CA SER A 34 14.90 -1.57 -12.73
C SER A 34 15.69 -1.40 -14.02
N GLN A 35 17.03 -1.37 -13.94
CA GLN A 35 17.91 -1.35 -15.10
C GLN A 35 18.21 -2.78 -15.60
N GLY A 36 17.22 -3.39 -16.26
CA GLY A 36 17.35 -4.70 -16.90
C GLY A 36 16.01 -5.39 -17.11
N GLU A 37 15.95 -6.35 -18.03
CA GLU A 37 14.79 -7.21 -18.24
C GLU A 37 14.78 -8.29 -17.16
N VAL A 38 14.33 -7.95 -15.94
CA VAL A 38 14.03 -8.94 -14.90
C VAL A 38 12.59 -9.41 -15.13
N ASN A 39 12.36 -10.08 -16.26
CA ASN A 39 11.11 -10.76 -16.54
C ASN A 39 11.30 -12.24 -16.24
N VAL A 40 11.05 -12.62 -15.00
CA VAL A 40 10.95 -14.03 -14.62
C VAL A 40 9.48 -14.42 -14.69
N GLU A 41 9.15 -15.28 -15.65
CA GLU A 41 7.78 -15.71 -15.92
C GLU A 41 7.09 -16.20 -14.62
N GLY A 42 5.89 -15.67 -14.37
CA GLY A 42 5.10 -15.99 -13.17
C GLY A 42 5.60 -15.36 -11.86
N GLN A 43 6.78 -14.72 -11.84
CA GLN A 43 7.37 -14.10 -10.65
C GLN A 43 7.38 -12.57 -10.71
N CYS A 44 7.32 -11.98 -11.90
CA CYS A 44 7.34 -10.54 -12.09
C CYS A 44 5.98 -10.04 -12.61
N SER A 45 5.59 -8.84 -12.21
CA SER A 45 4.42 -8.15 -12.75
C SER A 45 4.81 -6.72 -13.13
N GLU A 46 4.39 -6.30 -14.31
CA GLU A 46 4.78 -5.02 -14.91
C GLU A 46 3.53 -4.24 -15.30
N ALA A 47 3.50 -2.96 -14.96
CA ALA A 47 2.49 -2.01 -15.42
C ALA A 47 3.19 -0.87 -16.16
N ASN A 48 2.58 -0.38 -17.24
CA ASN A 48 3.15 0.72 -17.99
C ASN A 48 3.02 2.03 -17.17
N PHE A 49 3.95 2.97 -17.37
CA PHE A 49 3.97 4.21 -16.58
C PHE A 49 2.78 5.14 -16.85
N ARG A 50 2.25 5.14 -18.08
CA ARG A 50 1.09 5.95 -18.45
C ARG A 50 -0.16 5.51 -17.69
N ASP A 51 -0.37 4.21 -17.57
CA ASP A 51 -1.47 3.59 -16.86
C ASP A 51 -1.28 3.82 -15.36
N LEU A 52 -0.07 3.64 -14.81
CA LEU A 52 0.22 4.00 -13.42
C LEU A 52 -0.18 5.46 -13.12
N ARG A 53 0.21 6.40 -13.98
CA ARG A 53 -0.17 7.81 -13.89
C ARG A 53 -1.69 7.99 -13.85
N ASN A 54 -2.38 7.39 -14.82
CA ASN A 54 -3.81 7.59 -15.03
C ASN A 54 -4.68 6.86 -14.00
N SER A 55 -4.20 5.75 -13.44
CA SER A 55 -4.95 4.92 -12.50
C SER A 55 -4.87 5.37 -11.04
N GLY A 56 -3.98 6.32 -10.70
CA GLY A 56 -3.95 6.88 -9.35
C GLY A 56 -2.62 7.50 -8.92
N LEU A 57 -1.52 7.31 -9.66
CA LEU A 57 -0.22 7.85 -9.24
C LEU A 57 -0.22 9.39 -9.24
N ALA A 58 -0.98 10.03 -10.14
CA ALA A 58 -1.17 11.48 -10.14
C ALA A 58 -1.98 11.99 -8.93
N VAL A 59 -2.84 11.16 -8.36
CA VAL A 59 -3.61 11.47 -7.14
C VAL A 59 -2.71 11.36 -5.92
N LEU A 60 -1.93 10.29 -5.82
CA LEU A 60 -1.04 10.05 -4.68
C LEU A 60 0.15 11.01 -4.66
N TYR A 61 0.74 11.29 -5.83
CA TYR A 61 1.96 12.09 -5.95
C TYR A 61 1.81 13.16 -7.03
N PRO A 62 0.91 14.15 -6.86
CA PRO A 62 0.68 15.19 -7.87
C PRO A 62 1.97 15.96 -8.19
N TRP A 63 2.82 16.20 -7.18
CA TRP A 63 4.11 16.90 -7.32
C TRP A 63 5.12 16.13 -8.19
N LEU A 64 4.98 14.82 -8.38
CA LEU A 64 5.86 14.03 -9.25
C LEU A 64 5.71 14.45 -10.73
N PHE A 65 4.56 15.03 -11.05
CA PHE A 65 4.17 15.52 -12.36
C PHE A 65 4.25 17.04 -12.48
N ASP A 66 4.83 17.71 -11.49
CA ASP A 66 5.16 19.12 -11.61
C ASP A 66 6.34 19.29 -12.57
N TRP A 67 6.04 19.73 -13.79
CA TRP A 67 7.02 19.92 -14.85
C TRP A 67 7.85 21.20 -14.68
N SER A 68 7.50 22.07 -13.72
CA SER A 68 8.35 23.20 -13.36
C SER A 68 9.65 22.75 -12.67
N LEU A 69 9.65 21.54 -12.11
CA LEU A 69 10.85 20.83 -11.69
C LEU A 69 11.55 20.25 -12.94
N GLU A 70 12.26 21.11 -13.67
CA GLU A 70 13.14 20.69 -14.77
C GLU A 70 14.22 19.73 -14.23
N GLY A 71 14.30 18.54 -14.84
CA GLY A 71 15.38 17.59 -14.54
C GLY A 71 14.97 16.13 -14.52
N VAL A 72 15.99 15.31 -14.72
CA VAL A 72 16.01 13.83 -14.70
C VAL A 72 15.11 13.28 -13.58
N TRP A 73 14.26 12.30 -13.90
CA TRP A 73 13.34 11.60 -12.98
C TRP A 73 13.96 11.26 -11.62
N ALA A 74 15.24 10.87 -11.61
CA ALA A 74 16.03 10.65 -10.40
C ALA A 74 15.95 11.81 -9.39
N LYS A 75 16.03 13.07 -9.83
CA LYS A 75 15.91 14.24 -8.95
C LYS A 75 14.53 14.36 -8.32
N ARG A 76 13.47 14.01 -9.05
CA ARG A 76 12.09 14.02 -8.52
C ARG A 76 11.91 12.93 -7.48
N VAL A 77 12.47 11.74 -7.71
CA VAL A 77 12.50 10.66 -6.72
C VAL A 77 13.29 11.06 -5.47
N LEU A 78 14.44 11.70 -5.62
CA LEU A 78 15.21 12.22 -4.47
C LEU A 78 14.41 13.26 -3.68
N HIS A 79 13.71 14.17 -4.36
CA HIS A 79 12.82 15.13 -3.70
C HIS A 79 11.66 14.45 -2.97
N ALA A 80 11.12 13.36 -3.52
CA ALA A 80 10.13 12.50 -2.86
C ALA A 80 10.63 11.99 -1.51
N ARG A 81 11.83 11.43 -1.51
CA ARG A 81 12.47 10.87 -0.30
C ARG A 81 12.73 11.94 0.74
N VAL A 82 13.22 13.11 0.32
CA VAL A 82 13.37 14.25 1.24
C VAL A 82 12.03 14.64 1.86
N LYS A 83 10.96 14.73 1.07
CA LYS A 83 9.60 15.02 1.57
C LYS A 83 9.10 13.96 2.55
N TYR A 84 9.38 12.68 2.29
CA TYR A 84 9.03 11.58 3.18
C TYR A 84 9.59 11.76 4.59
N HIS A 85 10.82 12.29 4.70
CA HIS A 85 11.46 12.49 6.01
C HIS A 85 10.92 13.69 6.81
N ILE A 86 10.32 14.69 6.15
CA ILE A 86 9.98 15.98 6.77
C ILE A 86 8.48 16.19 6.94
N SER A 87 7.64 15.41 6.26
CA SER A 87 6.19 15.59 6.25
C SER A 87 5.48 14.32 6.69
N GLU A 88 4.55 14.46 7.61
CA GLU A 88 3.65 13.41 8.07
C GLU A 88 2.22 13.92 7.93
N LYS A 89 1.33 13.13 7.31
CA LYS A 89 -0.09 13.51 7.15
C LYS A 89 -1.04 12.32 7.38
N PRO A 90 -2.26 12.53 7.89
CA PRO A 90 -3.28 11.48 7.97
C PRO A 90 -3.65 10.93 6.60
N ILE A 91 -4.14 9.68 6.53
CA ILE A 91 -4.61 9.08 5.27
C ILE A 91 -5.96 9.65 4.87
N GLU A 92 -6.11 9.96 3.59
CA GLU A 92 -7.39 10.37 3.00
C GLU A 92 -7.96 9.24 2.13
N ASP A 93 -9.29 9.11 2.09
CA ASP A 93 -9.97 8.07 1.32
C ASP A 93 -9.60 8.11 -0.17
N VAL A 94 -9.44 9.30 -0.73
CA VAL A 94 -9.04 9.51 -2.13
C VAL A 94 -7.66 8.91 -2.44
N GLU A 95 -6.76 8.87 -1.44
CA GLU A 95 -5.44 8.28 -1.58
C GLU A 95 -5.52 6.76 -1.54
N VAL A 96 -6.35 6.19 -0.66
CA VAL A 96 -6.63 4.74 -0.66
C VAL A 96 -7.20 4.31 -2.01
N GLN A 97 -8.19 5.05 -2.53
CA GLN A 97 -8.79 4.77 -3.83
C GLN A 97 -7.77 4.92 -4.97
N GLY A 98 -6.89 5.92 -4.92
CA GLY A 98 -5.80 6.08 -5.89
C GLY A 98 -4.81 4.91 -5.86
N ALA A 99 -4.42 4.46 -4.67
CA ALA A 99 -3.55 3.29 -4.51
C ALA A 99 -4.22 2.00 -5.01
N MET A 100 -5.51 1.84 -4.73
CA MET A 100 -6.30 0.72 -5.25
C MET A 100 -6.41 0.77 -6.77
N GLY A 101 -6.66 1.94 -7.36
CA GLY A 101 -6.72 2.11 -8.81
C GLY A 101 -5.43 1.67 -9.49
N ILE A 102 -4.27 2.01 -8.91
CA ILE A 102 -2.97 1.49 -9.37
C ILE A 102 -2.91 -0.04 -9.23
N ALA A 103 -3.30 -0.58 -8.08
CA ALA A 103 -3.25 -2.01 -7.81
C ALA A 103 -4.04 -2.85 -8.82
N HIS A 104 -5.14 -2.33 -9.39
CA HIS A 104 -5.93 -3.03 -10.41
C HIS A 104 -5.17 -3.27 -11.73
N LEU A 105 -4.05 -2.58 -11.95
CA LEU A 105 -3.15 -2.86 -13.08
C LEU A 105 -2.37 -4.16 -12.92
N PHE A 106 -2.42 -4.78 -11.74
CA PHE A 106 -1.71 -6.01 -11.40
C PHE A 106 -2.70 -7.16 -11.15
N GLU A 107 -2.18 -8.39 -11.24
CA GLU A 107 -2.91 -9.61 -10.91
C GLU A 107 -3.44 -9.57 -9.47
N ASP A 108 -4.54 -10.29 -9.19
CA ASP A 108 -5.23 -10.28 -7.90
C ASP A 108 -4.30 -10.49 -6.70
N ARG A 109 -3.36 -11.43 -6.81
CA ARG A 109 -2.37 -11.74 -5.76
C ARG A 109 -1.49 -10.54 -5.36
N TRP A 110 -1.30 -9.59 -6.28
CA TRP A 110 -0.45 -8.41 -6.07
C TRP A 110 -1.25 -7.18 -5.62
N ARG A 111 -2.58 -7.20 -5.70
CA ARG A 111 -3.38 -5.99 -5.49
C ARG A 111 -3.25 -5.42 -4.08
N LEU A 112 -3.39 -6.24 -3.05
CA LEU A 112 -3.23 -5.78 -1.67
C LEU A 112 -1.78 -5.33 -1.39
N PRO A 113 -0.73 -6.12 -1.71
CA PRO A 113 0.66 -5.69 -1.50
C PRO A 113 1.01 -4.38 -2.24
N VAL A 114 0.55 -4.23 -3.49
CA VAL A 114 0.78 -3.00 -4.27
C VAL A 114 0.06 -1.81 -3.64
N THR A 115 -1.19 -1.98 -3.20
CA THR A 115 -1.94 -0.91 -2.52
C THR A 115 -1.22 -0.48 -1.25
N ALA A 116 -0.82 -1.44 -0.40
CA ALA A 116 -0.08 -1.18 0.83
C ALA A 116 1.25 -0.46 0.54
N MET A 117 2.01 -0.91 -0.47
CA MET A 117 3.26 -0.27 -0.87
C MET A 117 3.06 1.20 -1.25
N PHE A 118 2.07 1.51 -2.09
CA PHE A 118 1.81 2.89 -2.53
C PHE A 118 1.33 3.81 -1.42
N ILE A 119 0.60 3.28 -0.43
CA ILE A 119 0.20 4.02 0.78
C ILE A 119 1.42 4.30 1.67
N SER A 120 2.31 3.32 1.83
CA SER A 120 3.51 3.42 2.67
C SER A 120 4.60 4.35 2.12
N LEU A 121 4.53 4.71 0.85
CA LEU A 121 5.44 5.68 0.22
C LEU A 121 5.15 7.15 0.64
N ILE A 122 4.09 7.40 1.43
CA ILE A 122 3.86 8.66 2.12
C ILE A 122 3.99 8.40 3.61
N ARG A 123 4.83 9.17 4.31
CA ARG A 123 4.99 9.02 5.75
C ARG A 123 3.69 9.40 6.45
N ARG A 124 3.18 8.50 7.28
CA ARG A 124 1.94 8.65 8.04
C ARG A 124 2.21 8.49 9.53
N PRO A 125 1.40 9.14 10.40
CA PRO A 125 1.34 8.76 11.80
C PRO A 125 1.02 7.27 11.86
N ARG A 126 1.62 6.57 12.82
CA ARG A 126 1.34 5.17 13.06
C ARG A 126 -0.08 5.00 13.61
N ASN A 127 -1.07 5.14 12.74
CA ASN A 127 -2.46 4.83 12.97
C ASN A 127 -2.80 3.58 12.16
N ALA A 128 -2.17 2.48 12.57
CA ALA A 128 -2.21 1.20 11.88
C ALA A 128 -3.65 0.74 11.59
N GLN A 129 -4.56 0.95 12.55
CA GLN A 129 -5.95 0.48 12.47
C GLN A 129 -6.76 1.11 11.33
N VAL A 130 -6.56 2.40 11.05
CA VAL A 130 -7.30 3.05 9.95
C VAL A 130 -6.87 2.48 8.60
N ILE A 131 -5.56 2.27 8.42
CA ILE A 131 -4.99 1.73 7.19
C ILE A 131 -5.38 0.25 7.02
N THR A 132 -5.23 -0.57 8.07
CA THR A 132 -5.61 -1.98 8.01
C THR A 132 -7.10 -2.17 7.79
N HIS A 133 -7.95 -1.40 8.48
CA HIS A 133 -9.40 -1.47 8.30
C HIS A 133 -9.84 -1.05 6.88
N ALA A 134 -9.29 0.05 6.35
CA ALA A 134 -9.57 0.49 4.99
C ALA A 134 -9.17 -0.58 3.95
N LEU A 135 -7.98 -1.16 4.10
CA LEU A 135 -7.48 -2.21 3.22
C LEU A 135 -8.25 -3.52 3.37
N ARG A 136 -8.58 -3.96 4.57
CA ARG A 136 -9.41 -5.15 4.80
C ARG A 136 -10.78 -5.00 4.14
N ASN A 137 -11.43 -3.85 4.32
CA ASN A 137 -12.73 -3.58 3.72
C ASN A 137 -12.67 -3.59 2.19
N ALA A 138 -11.59 -3.07 1.61
CA ALA A 138 -11.35 -3.08 0.18
C ALA A 138 -11.04 -4.49 -0.38
N PHE A 139 -10.44 -5.36 0.42
CA PHE A 139 -9.85 -6.64 -0.01
C PHE A 139 -10.37 -7.80 0.84
N ARG A 140 -11.63 -8.20 0.60
CA ARG A 140 -12.37 -9.21 1.41
C ARG A 140 -12.13 -10.68 1.04
N SER A 141 -11.26 -11.02 0.08
CA SER A 141 -11.13 -12.40 -0.40
C SER A 141 -10.03 -13.20 0.33
N GLY A 142 -10.34 -14.42 0.78
CA GLY A 142 -9.41 -15.29 1.53
C GLY A 142 -8.11 -15.70 0.80
N LEU A 143 -8.06 -15.59 -0.54
CA LEU A 143 -6.81 -15.79 -1.30
C LEU A 143 -5.73 -14.76 -0.96
N ILE A 144 -6.12 -13.59 -0.45
CA ILE A 144 -5.22 -12.47 -0.16
C ILE A 144 -4.31 -12.76 1.04
N PHE A 145 -4.81 -13.54 2.02
CA PHE A 145 -4.03 -13.92 3.19
C PHE A 145 -2.82 -14.80 2.84
N PHE A 146 -3.02 -15.81 1.98
CA PHE A 146 -1.95 -16.73 1.58
C PHE A 146 -0.77 -16.01 0.91
N HIS A 147 -1.05 -14.94 0.16
CA HIS A 147 -0.01 -14.17 -0.53
C HIS A 147 0.75 -13.23 0.42
N LEU A 148 0.11 -12.70 1.46
CA LEU A 148 0.79 -11.83 2.42
C LEU A 148 1.88 -12.56 3.19
N SER A 149 1.67 -13.82 3.59
CA SER A 149 2.64 -14.60 4.39
C SER A 149 3.95 -14.89 3.67
N ASN A 150 3.95 -14.86 2.33
CA ASN A 150 5.11 -15.16 1.49
C ASN A 150 5.95 -13.92 1.13
N ILE A 151 5.58 -12.73 1.61
CA ILE A 151 6.30 -11.49 1.31
C ILE A 151 7.49 -11.36 2.26
N SER A 152 8.70 -11.42 1.69
CA SER A 152 9.93 -10.99 2.35
C SER A 152 10.20 -9.53 1.99
N ILE A 153 10.52 -8.71 3.00
CA ILE A 153 10.77 -7.27 2.85
C ILE A 153 12.14 -6.99 3.43
N ASP A 154 13.01 -6.44 2.60
CA ASP A 154 14.34 -5.96 2.98
C ASP A 154 14.30 -4.42 3.03
N ASP A 155 14.13 -3.89 4.24
CA ASP A 155 13.97 -2.47 4.54
C ASP A 155 15.27 -1.80 5.04
N GLU A 156 16.43 -2.46 4.90
CA GLU A 156 17.69 -1.95 5.41
C GLU A 156 18.00 -0.56 4.84
N ASN A 157 18.07 0.45 5.72
CA ASN A 157 18.27 1.87 5.40
C ASN A 157 17.21 2.51 4.49
N LEU A 158 16.00 1.93 4.42
CA LEU A 158 14.90 2.40 3.58
C LEU A 158 13.63 2.62 4.40
N PRO A 159 13.43 3.82 4.98
CA PRO A 159 12.33 4.08 5.90
C PRO A 159 10.94 4.00 5.23
N GLU A 160 10.85 4.23 3.92
CA GLU A 160 9.61 4.01 3.17
C GLU A 160 9.25 2.51 3.10
N VAL A 161 10.28 1.67 2.97
CA VAL A 161 10.14 0.21 2.91
C VAL A 161 9.89 -0.37 4.30
N GLU A 162 10.47 0.24 5.34
CA GLU A 162 10.17 -0.09 6.74
C GLU A 162 8.68 0.19 7.05
N SER A 163 8.15 1.33 6.61
CA SER A 163 6.72 1.63 6.75
C SER A 163 5.84 0.67 5.95
N PHE A 164 6.30 0.17 4.80
CA PHE A 164 5.62 -0.90 4.09
C PHE A 164 5.62 -2.22 4.88
N ARG A 165 6.76 -2.60 5.46
CA ARG A 165 6.85 -3.79 6.33
C ARG A 165 5.86 -3.71 7.48
N HIS A 166 5.80 -2.59 8.18
CA HIS A 166 4.85 -2.39 9.27
C HIS A 166 3.39 -2.54 8.83
N VAL A 167 3.00 -1.97 7.68
CA VAL A 167 1.62 -2.14 7.16
C VAL A 167 1.32 -3.61 6.84
N ILE A 168 2.26 -4.34 6.23
CA ILE A 168 2.07 -5.76 5.92
C ILE A 168 1.99 -6.61 7.20
N GLU A 169 2.80 -6.33 8.21
CA GLU A 169 2.74 -7.01 9.51
C GLU A 169 1.43 -6.73 10.25
N ASP A 170 0.98 -5.48 10.26
CA ASP A 170 -0.29 -5.10 10.87
C ASP A 170 -1.46 -5.78 10.15
N LEU A 171 -1.44 -5.84 8.80
CA LEU A 171 -2.44 -6.59 8.02
C LEU A 171 -2.43 -8.09 8.33
N ARG A 172 -1.26 -8.73 8.42
CA ARG A 172 -1.16 -10.15 8.76
C ARG A 172 -1.81 -10.45 10.11
N ARG A 173 -1.46 -9.66 11.13
CA ARG A 173 -2.05 -9.76 12.47
C ARG A 173 -3.56 -9.56 12.46
N ASP A 174 -4.02 -8.59 11.68
CA ASP A 174 -5.43 -8.26 11.54
C ASP A 174 -6.17 -9.46 10.93
N PHE A 175 -5.71 -10.01 9.79
CA PHE A 175 -6.32 -11.19 9.16
C PHE A 175 -6.24 -12.48 10.01
N GLU A 176 -5.29 -12.59 10.94
CA GLU A 176 -5.21 -13.71 11.88
C GLU A 176 -6.24 -13.61 13.03
N GLN A 177 -6.80 -12.43 13.28
CA GLN A 177 -7.84 -12.28 14.30
C GLN A 177 -9.19 -12.82 13.77
N PRO A 178 -9.92 -13.65 14.55
CA PRO A 178 -11.27 -14.02 14.18
C PRO A 178 -12.14 -12.75 14.08
N GLU A 179 -12.98 -12.68 13.04
CA GLU A 179 -13.96 -11.60 12.89
C GLU A 179 -14.74 -11.45 14.22
N PRO A 180 -14.90 -10.22 14.75
CA PRO A 180 -15.68 -10.03 15.97
C PRO A 180 -17.09 -10.59 15.72
N GLU A 181 -17.58 -11.43 16.64
CA GLU A 181 -18.94 -11.94 16.55
C GLU A 181 -19.91 -10.77 16.38
N PRO A 182 -20.88 -10.85 15.45
CA PRO A 182 -21.85 -9.78 15.29
C PRO A 182 -22.54 -9.56 16.63
N GLU A 183 -22.49 -8.32 17.12
CA GLU A 183 -23.24 -7.87 18.30
C GLU A 183 -24.65 -8.44 18.24
N PRO A 184 -25.15 -9.08 19.32
CA PRO A 184 -26.48 -9.69 19.30
C PRO A 184 -27.48 -8.61 18.92
N THR A 185 -28.08 -8.79 17.74
CA THR A 185 -29.17 -7.92 17.26
C THR A 185 -30.15 -7.76 18.42
N PRO A 186 -30.44 -6.52 18.89
CA PRO A 186 -31.39 -6.34 19.97
C PRO A 186 -32.68 -7.02 19.54
N THR A 187 -33.04 -8.08 20.26
CA THR A 187 -34.24 -8.86 20.01
C THR A 187 -35.37 -7.86 19.90
N THR A 188 -35.91 -7.72 18.70
CA THR A 188 -37.12 -6.93 18.50
C THR A 188 -38.17 -7.67 19.28
N THR A 189 -38.42 -7.24 20.52
CA THR A 189 -39.61 -7.61 21.27
C THR A 189 -40.77 -7.20 20.40
N THR A 190 -41.29 -8.16 19.65
CA THR A 190 -42.48 -8.01 18.83
C THR A 190 -43.58 -7.49 19.73
N VAL A 191 -44.32 -6.49 19.25
CA VAL A 191 -45.41 -5.83 19.98
C VAL A 191 -46.43 -6.85 20.53
N GLU A 192 -46.55 -8.02 19.90
CA GLU A 192 -47.31 -9.19 20.37
C GLU A 192 -46.92 -9.67 21.79
N SER A 193 -45.65 -9.57 22.19
CA SER A 193 -45.20 -10.01 23.52
C SER A 193 -45.60 -9.03 24.63
N LEU A 194 -45.91 -7.77 24.30
CA LEU A 194 -46.41 -6.77 25.24
C LEU A 194 -47.94 -6.81 25.38
N GLU A 195 -48.69 -7.17 24.32
CA GLU A 195 -50.14 -7.33 24.40
C GLU A 195 -50.55 -8.53 25.29
N LEU A 196 -49.84 -9.65 25.20
CA LEU A 196 -50.07 -10.82 26.08
C LEU A 196 -49.79 -10.55 27.56
N ALA A 197 -48.90 -9.59 27.88
CA ALA A 197 -48.60 -9.23 29.26
C ALA A 197 -49.63 -8.27 29.86
N LEU A 198 -50.31 -7.47 29.03
CA LEU A 198 -51.35 -6.52 29.48
C LEU A 198 -52.70 -7.20 29.71
N GLU A 199 -53.04 -8.24 28.95
CA GLU A 199 -54.29 -8.99 29.15
C GLU A 199 -54.28 -9.83 30.45
N GLY A 200 -53.10 -10.22 30.95
CA GLY A 200 -52.96 -10.96 32.21
C GLY A 200 -53.13 -10.11 33.48
N LEU A 201 -53.07 -8.78 33.38
CA LEU A 201 -53.17 -7.85 34.52
C LEU A 201 -54.58 -7.25 34.71
N ALA A 202 -55.52 -7.53 33.81
CA ALA A 202 -56.89 -6.99 33.87
C ALA A 202 -57.91 -7.89 34.59
N LEU A 203 -57.49 -9.02 35.18
CA LEU A 203 -58.38 -10.01 35.83
C LEU A 203 -58.06 -10.34 37.30
N THR A 204 -57.43 -9.43 38.05
CA THR A 204 -57.28 -9.55 39.51
C THR A 204 -57.84 -8.34 40.23
#